data_AF-A0A1W1BFV5-F1
#
_entry.id   AF-A0A1W1BFV5-F1
#
_cell.length_a   1.000
_cell.length_b   1.000
_cell.length_c   1.000
_cell.angle_alpha   90.00
_cell.angle_beta   90.00
_cell.angle_gamma   90.00
#
_symmetry.space_group_name_H-M   'P 1'
#
loop_
_entity.id
_entity.type
_entity.pdbx_description
1 polymer ?
#
loop_
_entity_poly.entity_id
_entity_poly.type
_entity_poly.pdbx_seq_one_letter_code
_entity_poly.pdbx_strand_id
1 'polypeptide(L)'
;MSYSSWFQSHGEKHKKIIDKLQHLTDDELIQYFRFENMVKNEPDFCPLYADNKKCHDNNELNCYFCACPNFRFKDDGFKKQENKTLFSKCNISSKDGSQYISDDAIHQNCAKCFVPHSQRYIKKNFTHNWFDAMKKVNNNK
;
A
#
# COMPACT_ATOMS: atom_id res chain seq x y z
N MET A 1 1.04 -16.32 -2.64
CA MET A 1 1.80 -15.19 -3.24
C MET A 1 2.65 -14.60 -2.14
N SER A 2 3.96 -14.38 -2.38
CA SER A 2 4.85 -13.72 -1.41
C SER A 2 4.60 -12.21 -1.36
N TYR A 3 5.10 -11.52 -0.34
CA TYR A 3 5.04 -10.07 -0.32
C TYR A 3 5.85 -9.46 -1.47
N SER A 4 7.02 -10.00 -1.81
CA SER A 4 7.82 -9.47 -2.94
C SER A 4 7.10 -9.55 -4.27
N SER A 5 6.47 -10.69 -4.56
CA SER A 5 5.77 -10.88 -5.84
C SER A 5 4.58 -9.93 -5.96
N TRP A 6 3.80 -9.75 -4.87
CA TRP A 6 2.73 -8.77 -4.83
C TRP A 6 3.26 -7.33 -4.96
N PHE A 7 4.31 -6.99 -4.21
CA PHE A 7 4.93 -5.66 -4.18
C PHE A 7 5.42 -5.22 -5.56
N GLN A 8 6.12 -6.13 -6.26
CA GLN A 8 6.61 -5.89 -7.61
C GLN A 8 5.45 -5.67 -8.59
N SER A 9 4.48 -6.58 -8.59
CA SER A 9 3.32 -6.50 -9.48
C SER A 9 2.51 -5.22 -9.23
N HIS A 10 2.29 -4.84 -7.97
CA HIS A 10 1.55 -3.63 -7.63
C HIS A 10 2.30 -2.36 -8.05
N GLY A 11 3.62 -2.30 -7.83
CA GLY A 11 4.45 -1.18 -8.26
C GLY A 11 4.47 -1.01 -9.79
N GLU A 12 4.48 -2.11 -10.54
CA GLU A 12 4.36 -2.08 -12.01
C GLU A 12 3.01 -1.57 -12.48
N LYS A 13 1.90 -2.00 -11.86
CA LYS A 13 0.57 -1.45 -12.13
C LYS A 13 0.52 0.05 -11.86
N HIS A 14 1.08 0.49 -10.73
CA HIS A 14 1.16 1.91 -10.39
C HIS A 14 1.96 2.68 -11.44
N LYS A 15 3.14 2.19 -11.83
CA LYS A 15 3.97 2.83 -12.87
C LYS A 15 3.21 3.00 -14.19
N LYS A 16 2.47 1.99 -14.65
CA LYS A 16 1.67 2.07 -15.88
C LYS A 16 0.66 3.23 -15.84
N ILE A 17 0.01 3.45 -14.69
CA ILE A 17 -0.93 4.55 -14.50
C ILE A 17 -0.18 5.90 -14.54
N ILE A 18 0.94 6.01 -13.81
CA ILE A 18 1.76 7.24 -13.82
C ILE A 18 2.23 7.57 -15.24
N ASP A 19 2.73 6.59 -15.98
CA ASP A 19 3.22 6.77 -17.36
C ASP A 19 2.10 7.25 -18.30
N LYS A 20 0.87 6.76 -18.12
CA LYS A 20 -0.31 7.23 -18.88
C LYS A 20 -0.69 8.68 -18.55
N LEU A 21 -0.40 9.13 -17.33
CA LEU A 21 -0.87 10.40 -16.77
C LEU A 21 0.23 11.46 -16.64
N GLN A 22 1.36 11.31 -17.35
CA GLN A 22 2.49 12.25 -17.29
C GLN A 22 2.16 13.70 -17.65
N HIS A 23 1.02 13.93 -18.32
CA HIS A 23 0.53 15.25 -18.68
C HIS A 23 -0.19 15.97 -17.53
N LEU A 24 -0.52 15.27 -16.44
CA LEU A 24 -1.17 15.84 -15.26
C LEU A 24 -0.15 16.44 -14.29
N THR A 25 -0.57 17.46 -13.57
CA THR A 25 0.18 17.99 -12.41
C THR A 25 0.17 16.98 -11.25
N ASP A 26 1.09 17.13 -10.30
CA ASP A 26 1.15 16.29 -9.09
C ASP A 26 -0.19 16.26 -8.33
N ASP A 27 -0.87 17.40 -8.22
CA ASP A 27 -2.14 17.51 -7.51
C ASP A 27 -3.30 16.82 -8.25
N GLU A 28 -3.36 16.96 -9.57
CA GLU A 28 -4.33 16.25 -10.41
C GLU A 28 -4.09 14.74 -10.37
N LEU A 29 -2.82 14.33 -10.42
CA LEU A 29 -2.43 12.93 -10.36
C LEU A 29 -2.78 12.32 -9.00
N ILE A 30 -2.52 13.02 -7.89
CA ILE A 30 -2.97 12.58 -6.56
C ILE A 30 -4.50 12.47 -6.53
N GLN A 31 -5.25 13.44 -7.09
CA GLN A 31 -6.71 13.35 -7.14
C GLN A 31 -7.22 12.19 -8.02
N TYR A 32 -6.51 11.87 -9.10
CA TYR A 32 -6.82 10.73 -9.97
C TYR A 32 -6.83 9.41 -9.20
N PHE A 33 -5.92 9.26 -8.23
CA PHE A 33 -5.84 8.06 -7.40
C PHE A 33 -6.94 7.92 -6.32
N ARG A 34 -7.89 8.86 -6.23
CA ARG A 34 -9.08 8.69 -5.39
C ARG A 34 -9.93 7.51 -5.86
N PHE A 35 -10.51 6.77 -4.92
CA PHE A 35 -11.29 5.57 -5.20
C PHE A 35 -12.33 5.78 -6.30
N GLU A 36 -13.09 6.87 -6.24
CA GLU A 36 -14.18 7.19 -7.17
C GLU A 36 -13.69 7.36 -8.61
N ASN A 37 -12.43 7.74 -8.79
CA ASN A 37 -11.77 7.88 -10.09
C ASN A 37 -11.11 6.55 -10.50
N MET A 38 -10.39 5.92 -9.58
CA MET A 38 -9.67 4.66 -9.83
C MET A 38 -10.60 3.51 -10.19
N VAL A 39 -11.75 3.37 -9.52
CA VAL A 39 -12.72 2.31 -9.80
C VAL A 39 -13.30 2.41 -11.21
N LYS A 40 -13.44 3.63 -11.73
CA LYS A 40 -13.99 3.90 -13.07
C LYS A 40 -12.94 3.75 -14.17
N ASN A 41 -11.75 4.28 -13.93
CA ASN A 41 -10.73 4.42 -14.97
C ASN A 41 -9.68 3.30 -14.96
N GLU A 42 -9.52 2.60 -13.84
CA GLU A 42 -8.48 1.59 -13.60
C GLU A 42 -9.04 0.33 -12.89
N PRO A 43 -10.12 -0.30 -13.40
CA PRO A 43 -10.82 -1.38 -12.70
C PRO A 43 -9.92 -2.59 -12.38
N ASP A 44 -8.88 -2.85 -13.19
CA ASP A 44 -7.94 -3.96 -13.00
C ASP A 44 -6.81 -3.66 -12.01
N PHE A 45 -6.72 -2.43 -11.50
CA PHE A 45 -5.71 -2.03 -10.53
C PHE A 45 -5.88 -2.80 -9.22
N CYS A 46 -7.12 -2.92 -8.75
CA CYS A 46 -7.49 -3.56 -7.49
C CYS A 46 -8.65 -4.55 -7.70
N PRO A 47 -8.57 -5.79 -7.20
CA PRO A 47 -9.66 -6.76 -7.35
C PRO A 47 -10.99 -6.29 -6.74
N LEU A 48 -10.95 -5.42 -5.73
CA LEU A 48 -12.16 -4.89 -5.09
C LEU A 48 -12.95 -3.91 -5.99
N TYR A 49 -12.33 -3.39 -7.04
CA TYR A 49 -12.98 -2.44 -7.95
C TYR A 49 -14.01 -3.11 -8.85
N ALA A 50 -13.85 -4.39 -9.16
CA ALA A 50 -14.85 -5.16 -9.90
C ALA A 50 -16.21 -5.17 -9.19
N ASP A 51 -16.19 -5.16 -7.84
CA ASP A 51 -17.39 -5.12 -7.00
C ASP A 51 -17.71 -3.70 -6.50
N ASN A 52 -17.06 -2.66 -7.05
CA ASN A 52 -17.18 -1.27 -6.61
C ASN A 52 -17.02 -1.09 -5.07
N LYS A 53 -16.09 -1.84 -4.47
CA LYS A 53 -15.92 -1.91 -3.01
C LYS A 53 -14.69 -1.15 -2.52
N LYS A 54 -14.86 -0.31 -1.50
CA LYS A 54 -13.75 0.35 -0.78
C LYS A 54 -13.05 -0.64 0.16
N CYS A 55 -11.71 -0.59 0.23
CA CYS A 55 -10.94 -1.36 1.21
C CYS A 55 -10.96 -0.74 2.61
N HIS A 56 -11.20 0.57 2.68
CA HIS A 56 -11.23 1.37 3.90
C HIS A 56 -12.46 2.29 3.84
N ASP A 57 -13.23 2.30 4.92
CA ASP A 57 -14.40 3.16 5.02
C ASP A 57 -13.99 4.55 5.50
N ASN A 58 -13.60 5.42 4.56
CA ASN A 58 -13.32 6.82 4.81
C ASN A 58 -13.75 7.70 3.62
N ASN A 59 -13.93 8.99 3.91
CA ASN A 59 -14.46 9.96 2.94
C ASN A 59 -13.48 10.33 1.82
N GLU A 60 -12.18 10.09 2.00
CA GLU A 60 -11.12 10.55 1.09
C GLU A 60 -10.18 9.41 0.71
N LEU A 61 -10.74 8.24 0.37
CA LEU A 61 -9.93 7.05 0.11
C LEU A 61 -9.08 7.26 -1.14
N ASN A 62 -7.80 7.54 -0.92
CA ASN A 62 -6.84 7.71 -2.00
C ASN A 62 -5.90 6.51 -2.08
N CYS A 63 -5.81 5.88 -3.24
CA CYS A 63 -5.12 4.63 -3.46
C CYS A 63 -3.66 4.79 -3.90
N TYR A 64 -3.14 6.02 -3.99
CA TYR A 64 -1.75 6.31 -4.40
C TYR A 64 -0.73 5.48 -3.59
N PHE A 65 -0.92 5.44 -2.27
CA PHE A 65 -0.09 4.67 -1.35
C PHE A 65 -0.83 3.48 -0.73
N CYS A 66 -1.71 2.81 -1.49
CA CYS A 66 -2.43 1.61 -1.04
C CYS A 66 -1.49 0.53 -0.46
N ALA A 67 -0.24 0.48 -0.89
CA ALA A 67 0.85 -0.20 -0.18
C ALA A 67 1.61 0.80 0.72
N CYS A 68 1.23 0.92 1.99
CA CYS A 68 1.78 1.95 2.87
C CYS A 68 3.33 2.04 2.86
N PRO A 69 3.95 3.22 2.62
CA PRO A 69 5.41 3.42 2.69
C PRO A 69 6.03 3.11 4.06
N ASN A 70 5.22 3.00 5.11
CA ASN A 70 5.64 2.63 6.46
C ASN A 70 5.53 1.13 6.73
N PHE A 71 4.97 0.34 5.82
CA PHE A 71 4.92 -1.11 5.93
C PHE A 71 6.32 -1.69 5.71
N ARG A 72 6.67 -2.76 6.43
CA ARG A 72 7.92 -3.49 6.25
C ARG A 72 7.57 -4.95 6.12
N PHE A 73 8.10 -5.62 5.11
CA PHE A 73 8.01 -7.06 4.99
C PHE A 73 9.38 -7.68 4.76
N LYS A 74 9.49 -8.95 5.14
CA LYS A 74 10.55 -9.86 4.76
C LYS A 74 9.91 -11.23 4.56
N ASP A 75 10.03 -11.77 3.35
CA ASP A 75 9.40 -13.04 2.95
C ASP A 75 9.93 -14.22 3.77
N ASP A 76 11.21 -14.19 4.15
CA ASP A 76 11.82 -15.19 5.04
C ASP A 76 11.61 -14.90 6.53
N GLY A 77 10.87 -13.82 6.85
CA GLY A 77 10.63 -13.38 8.22
C GLY A 77 11.76 -12.54 8.82
N PHE A 78 11.38 -11.64 9.73
CA PHE A 78 12.30 -10.79 10.49
C PHE A 78 12.92 -11.51 11.68
N LYS A 79 12.13 -12.31 12.40
CA LYS A 79 12.53 -13.05 13.60
C LYS A 79 11.46 -14.08 13.97
N LYS A 80 11.86 -15.08 14.75
CA LYS A 80 10.93 -15.92 15.50
C LYS A 80 10.49 -15.25 16.80
N GLN A 81 9.21 -15.37 17.13
CA GLN A 81 8.62 -14.99 18.40
C GLN A 81 7.88 -16.24 18.90
N GLU A 82 8.47 -16.90 19.90
CA GLU A 82 8.05 -18.24 20.33
C GLU A 82 8.08 -19.22 19.14
N ASN A 83 6.92 -19.81 18.80
CA ASN A 83 6.76 -20.75 17.69
C ASN A 83 6.31 -20.09 16.38
N LYS A 84 6.29 -18.75 16.31
CA LYS A 84 5.76 -17.99 15.16
C LYS A 84 6.84 -17.16 14.49
N THR A 85 6.68 -16.88 13.20
CA THR A 85 7.59 -16.04 12.42
C THR A 85 6.95 -14.68 12.12
N LEU A 86 7.64 -13.59 12.44
CA LEU A 86 7.19 -12.23 12.13
C LEU A 86 7.56 -11.86 10.69
N PHE A 87 6.58 -11.83 9.78
CA PHE A 87 6.81 -11.53 8.36
C PHE A 87 6.65 -10.05 8.00
N SER A 88 5.82 -9.32 8.74
CA SER A 88 5.60 -7.89 8.47
C SER A 88 5.31 -7.06 9.72
N LYS A 89 5.68 -5.77 9.65
CA LYS A 89 5.54 -4.80 10.76
C LYS A 89 5.30 -3.38 10.26
N CYS A 90 4.70 -2.55 11.10
CA CYS A 90 4.62 -1.09 10.91
C CYS A 90 5.92 -0.41 11.38
N ASN A 91 6.51 0.46 10.56
CA ASN A 91 7.72 1.21 10.91
C ASN A 91 7.47 2.44 11.80
N ILE A 92 6.23 2.88 11.91
CA ILE A 92 5.85 4.07 12.69
C ILE A 92 5.00 3.74 13.92
N SER A 93 4.79 2.44 14.20
CA SER A 93 3.93 1.97 15.29
C SER A 93 2.60 2.74 15.37
N SER A 94 1.92 2.86 14.23
CA SER A 94 0.64 3.59 14.14
C SER A 94 -0.34 3.05 15.17
N LYS A 95 -0.99 3.94 15.91
CA LYS A 95 -2.03 3.60 16.91
C LYS A 95 -3.19 2.79 16.33
N ASP A 96 -3.43 2.91 15.02
CA ASP A 96 -4.51 2.24 14.30
C ASP A 96 -4.02 0.94 13.61
N GLY A 97 -2.74 0.62 13.76
CA GLY A 97 -2.15 -0.64 13.32
C GLY A 97 -2.31 -1.75 14.36
N SER A 98 -2.40 -2.99 13.90
CA SER A 98 -2.45 -4.19 14.74
C SER A 98 -1.65 -5.32 14.12
N GLN A 99 -1.65 -6.50 14.75
CA GLN A 99 -1.07 -7.71 14.17
C GLN A 99 -2.18 -8.74 13.94
N TYR A 100 -2.08 -9.44 12.83
CA TYR A 100 -2.77 -10.70 12.58
C TYR A 100 -1.82 -11.84 12.96
N ILE A 101 -2.28 -12.74 13.83
CA ILE A 101 -1.48 -13.83 14.39
C ILE A 101 -2.15 -15.15 14.01
N SER A 102 -1.44 -16.00 13.26
CA SER A 102 -1.83 -17.39 12.98
C SER A 102 -1.07 -18.36 13.89
N ASP A 103 -1.19 -19.66 13.64
CA ASP A 103 -0.47 -20.70 14.38
C ASP A 103 1.05 -20.57 14.26
N ASP A 104 1.55 -20.11 13.11
CA ASP A 104 2.96 -20.10 12.72
C ASP A 104 3.49 -18.72 12.26
N ALA A 105 2.63 -17.72 12.08
CA ALA A 105 2.98 -16.46 11.45
C ALA A 105 2.39 -15.24 12.18
N ILE A 106 3.10 -14.12 12.05
CA ILE A 106 2.66 -12.81 12.53
C ILE A 106 2.78 -11.82 11.36
N HIS A 107 1.66 -11.22 10.98
CA HIS A 107 1.57 -10.23 9.92
C HIS A 107 1.05 -8.90 10.46
N GLN A 108 1.53 -7.79 9.91
CA GLN A 108 0.97 -6.48 10.19
C GLN A 108 -0.43 -6.35 9.57
N ASN A 109 -1.39 -5.92 10.38
CA ASN A 109 -2.75 -5.60 9.97
C ASN A 109 -2.95 -4.07 10.01
N CYS A 110 -3.39 -3.52 8.88
CA CYS A 110 -3.61 -2.07 8.70
C CYS A 110 -5.08 -1.72 8.43
N ALA A 111 -6.03 -2.64 8.60
CA ALA A 111 -7.44 -2.45 8.20
C ALA A 111 -8.10 -1.17 8.78
N LYS A 112 -7.65 -0.71 9.95
CA LYS A 112 -8.15 0.50 10.63
C LYS A 112 -7.30 1.76 10.40
N CYS A 113 -6.21 1.66 9.65
CA CYS A 113 -5.23 2.74 9.47
C CYS A 113 -5.47 3.49 8.16
N PHE A 114 -5.57 4.82 8.23
CA PHE A 114 -5.80 5.68 7.04
C PHE A 114 -4.59 6.55 6.67
N VAL A 115 -3.47 6.40 7.39
CA VAL A 115 -2.24 7.21 7.17
C VAL A 115 -1.87 7.32 5.68
N PRO A 116 -1.69 6.21 4.94
CA PRO A 116 -1.24 6.30 3.54
C PRO A 116 -2.32 6.82 2.58
N HIS A 117 -3.59 6.84 3.02
CA HIS A 117 -4.73 7.23 2.18
C HIS A 117 -5.07 8.71 2.28
N SER A 118 -4.54 9.41 3.29
CA SER A 118 -4.79 10.84 3.43
C SER A 118 -4.02 11.65 2.38
N GLN A 119 -4.69 12.62 1.75
CA GLN A 119 -4.06 13.51 0.77
C GLN A 119 -2.85 14.25 1.36
N ARG A 120 -2.92 14.65 2.64
CA ARG A 120 -1.81 15.29 3.35
C ARG A 120 -0.57 14.41 3.42
N TYR A 121 -0.73 13.12 3.74
CA TYR A 121 0.40 12.18 3.80
C TYR A 121 0.98 11.94 2.42
N ILE A 122 0.12 11.78 1.40
CA ILE A 122 0.55 11.57 0.02
C ILE A 122 1.37 12.74 -0.47
N LYS A 123 0.86 13.98 -0.40
CA LYS A 123 1.59 15.20 -0.81
C LYS A 123 2.95 15.33 -0.15
N LYS A 124 3.04 15.03 1.16
CA LYS A 124 4.31 15.12 1.91
C LYS A 124 5.38 14.12 1.45
N ASN A 125 4.97 12.96 0.92
CA ASN A 125 5.89 11.87 0.55
C ASN A 125 5.83 11.56 -0.95
N PHE A 126 5.28 12.47 -1.75
CA PHE A 126 4.97 12.23 -3.15
C PHE A 126 6.26 12.05 -3.97
N THR A 127 6.19 11.13 -4.91
CA THR A 127 7.19 10.89 -5.95
C THR A 127 6.50 10.17 -7.08
N HIS A 128 6.80 10.55 -8.33
CA HIS A 128 6.28 9.89 -9.53
C HIS A 128 6.70 8.41 -9.62
N ASN A 129 7.89 8.08 -9.08
CA ASN A 129 8.35 6.71 -9.00
C ASN A 129 7.97 6.09 -7.65
N TRP A 130 6.89 5.31 -7.65
CA TRP A 130 6.39 4.62 -6.46
C TRP A 130 7.46 3.79 -5.75
N PHE A 131 8.37 3.13 -6.48
CA PHE A 131 9.44 2.34 -5.87
C PHE A 131 10.39 3.19 -5.02
N ASP A 132 10.58 4.47 -5.34
CA ASP A 132 11.40 5.38 -4.54
C ASP A 132 10.76 5.68 -3.18
N ALA A 133 9.44 5.88 -3.14
CA ALA A 133 8.69 6.00 -1.89
C ALA A 133 8.76 4.70 -1.07
N MET A 134 8.78 3.56 -1.77
CA MET A 134 8.72 2.24 -1.15
C MET A 134 10.08 1.59 -0.87
N LYS A 135 11.20 2.30 -1.08
CA LYS A 135 12.57 1.72 -0.98
C LYS A 135 12.91 1.03 0.36
N LYS A 136 12.17 1.33 1.44
CA LYS A 136 12.35 0.72 2.76
C LYS A 136 11.38 -0.44 3.05
N VAL A 137 10.41 -0.69 2.19
CA VAL A 137 9.31 -1.64 2.42
C VAL A 137 9.78 -3.09 2.29
N ASN A 138 10.48 -3.42 1.20
CA ASN A 138 11.05 -4.75 0.96
C ASN A 138 12.38 -4.92 1.74
N ASN A 139 12.46 -5.94 2.60
CA ASN A 139 13.65 -6.22 3.43
C ASN A 139 14.26 -7.61 3.15
N ASN A 140 14.05 -8.18 1.96
CA ASN A 140 14.63 -9.47 1.53
C ASN A 140 16.12 -9.40 1.15
N LYS A 141 16.93 -8.66 1.93
CA LYS A 141 18.39 -8.65 1.77
C LYS A 141 19.01 -9.92 2.31
#